data_AF-A0A1Y5H346-F1
#
_entry.id   AF-A0A1Y5H346-F1
#
_cell.length_a   1.000
_cell.length_b   1.000
_cell.length_c   1.000
_cell.angle_alpha   90.00
_cell.angle_beta   90.00
_cell.angle_gamma   90.00
#
_symmetry.space_group_name_H-M   'P 1'
#
loop_
_entity.id
_entity.type
_entity.pdbx_description
1 polymer ?
#
loop_
_entity_poly.entity_id
_entity_poly.type
_entity_poly.pdbx_seq_one_letter_code
_entity_poly.pdbx_strand_id
1 'polypeptide(L)'
;MSLVEKYQVYITGNTVGNVDLGNAQESFAEKFKLSSDKANKVFQSPMPFSIKKGLDEKTANAYKKAIVAMGLEAIVEPLKKSIDVKKPKIDAMTLVPREEQAETSVPSTGETKSYATVVEMKETSGVNLEVVYEAPESTLSDDELTIGGWLRFFQVLHIISITFGGVVFLGVSAMVILGEIEQQELIGILWLLAEMLPALVLSVLTVRILSAREEDVPHRVSVYLKIGLGVASVAFIGGGALFYYDFVSEKPTSILGSLIFYYIWTSYFKKSVRVKEYYGVNAT
;
A
#
# COMPACT_ATOMS: atom_id res chain seq x y z
N MET A 1 20.69 -25.23 -9.43
CA MET A 1 19.41 -24.66 -9.89
C MET A 1 19.72 -23.62 -10.95
N SER A 2 19.32 -23.84 -12.20
CA SER A 2 19.44 -22.82 -13.24
C SER A 2 18.54 -21.64 -12.87
N LEU A 3 19.08 -20.42 -12.92
CA LEU A 3 18.29 -19.23 -12.71
C LEU A 3 17.33 -19.11 -13.89
N VAL A 4 16.03 -19.26 -13.66
CA VAL A 4 15.02 -19.03 -14.70
C VAL A 4 15.07 -17.55 -15.06
N GLU A 5 15.58 -17.27 -16.26
CA GLU A 5 15.57 -15.92 -16.82
C GLU A 5 14.13 -15.44 -17.03
N LYS A 6 13.90 -14.18 -16.72
CA LYS A 6 12.59 -13.53 -16.87
C LYS A 6 12.72 -12.46 -17.93
N TYR A 7 11.67 -12.28 -18.72
CA TYR A 7 11.62 -11.37 -19.85
C TYR A 7 10.51 -10.33 -19.67
N GLN A 8 10.68 -9.19 -20.32
CA GLN A 8 9.71 -8.11 -20.42
C GLN A 8 9.45 -7.76 -21.89
N VAL A 9 8.20 -7.43 -22.21
CA VAL A 9 7.76 -7.13 -23.57
C VAL A 9 7.31 -5.68 -23.66
N TYR A 10 7.86 -4.98 -24.64
CA TYR A 10 7.59 -3.57 -24.93
C TYR A 10 6.92 -3.38 -26.29
N ILE A 11 6.13 -2.32 -26.41
CA ILE A 11 5.74 -1.73 -27.70
C ILE A 11 6.55 -0.47 -27.95
N THR A 12 7.02 -0.25 -29.18
CA THR A 12 7.84 0.93 -29.53
C THR A 12 7.01 2.14 -29.93
N GLY A 13 5.73 1.93 -30.26
CA GLY A 13 4.87 2.96 -30.86
C GLY A 13 4.95 3.04 -32.39
N ASN A 14 5.92 2.35 -33.01
CA ASN A 14 6.01 2.27 -34.46
C ASN A 14 5.12 1.14 -35.02
N THR A 15 4.64 1.32 -36.24
CA THR A 15 3.94 0.26 -36.97
C THR A 15 4.91 -0.57 -37.80
N VAL A 16 4.56 -1.84 -38.03
CA VAL A 16 5.32 -2.75 -38.89
C VAL A 16 4.66 -2.76 -40.26
N GLY A 17 5.41 -2.35 -41.29
CA GLY A 17 4.90 -2.24 -42.67
C GLY A 17 4.05 -0.99 -42.91
N ASN A 18 3.16 -1.03 -43.90
CA ASN A 18 2.28 0.08 -44.28
C ASN A 18 0.94 0.05 -43.53
N VAL A 19 0.93 -0.48 -42.30
CA VAL A 19 -0.30 -0.55 -41.48
C VAL A 19 -0.55 0.81 -40.85
N ASP A 20 -1.77 1.32 -41.00
CA ASP A 20 -2.21 2.55 -40.35
C ASP A 20 -2.22 2.40 -38.82
N LEU A 21 -1.70 3.40 -38.12
CA LEU A 21 -1.57 3.36 -36.67
C LEU A 21 -2.94 3.25 -35.98
N GLY A 22 -3.99 3.90 -36.50
CA GLY A 22 -5.33 3.83 -35.94
C GLY A 22 -5.89 2.40 -35.98
N ASN A 23 -5.73 1.71 -37.11
CA ASN A 23 -6.15 0.30 -37.25
C ASN A 23 -5.36 -0.63 -36.32
N ALA A 24 -4.05 -0.37 -36.16
CA ALA A 24 -3.20 -1.14 -35.26
C ALA A 24 -3.59 -0.94 -33.78
N GLN A 25 -3.97 0.29 -33.40
CA GLN A 25 -4.46 0.63 -32.07
C GLN A 25 -5.81 -0.04 -31.77
N GLU A 26 -6.73 -0.07 -32.73
CA GLU A 26 -8.04 -0.75 -32.58
C GLU A 26 -7.86 -2.26 -32.39
N SER A 27 -7.02 -2.88 -33.22
CA SER A 27 -6.66 -4.31 -33.10
C SER A 27 -6.02 -4.61 -31.74
N PHE A 28 -5.16 -3.71 -31.24
CA PHE A 28 -4.56 -3.80 -29.91
C PHE A 28 -5.61 -3.73 -28.80
N ALA A 29 -6.54 -2.77 -28.89
CA ALA A 29 -7.63 -2.61 -27.92
C ALA A 29 -8.51 -3.87 -27.84
N GLU A 30 -8.90 -4.41 -28.99
CA GLU A 30 -9.71 -5.62 -29.08
C GLU A 30 -8.97 -6.82 -28.46
N LYS A 31 -7.71 -7.03 -28.84
CA LYS A 31 -6.92 -8.19 -28.39
C LYS A 31 -6.69 -8.20 -26.88
N PHE A 32 -6.44 -7.03 -26.29
CA PHE A 32 -6.21 -6.87 -24.86
C PHE A 32 -7.49 -6.55 -24.07
N LYS A 33 -8.65 -6.52 -24.73
CA LYS A 33 -9.96 -6.19 -24.13
C LYS A 33 -9.93 -4.85 -23.38
N LEU A 34 -9.28 -3.86 -23.97
CA LEU A 34 -9.20 -2.49 -23.47
C LEU A 34 -10.29 -1.65 -24.14
N SER A 35 -10.82 -0.65 -23.44
CA SER A 35 -11.61 0.40 -24.09
C SER A 35 -10.72 1.24 -25.00
N SER A 36 -11.29 1.84 -26.04
CA SER A 36 -10.56 2.72 -26.97
C SER A 36 -9.82 3.85 -26.23
N ASP A 37 -10.41 4.43 -25.20
CA ASP A 37 -9.76 5.46 -24.37
C ASP A 37 -8.52 4.95 -23.64
N LYS A 38 -8.55 3.71 -23.12
CA LYS A 38 -7.41 3.11 -22.44
C LYS A 38 -6.30 2.75 -23.42
N ALA A 39 -6.66 2.23 -24.59
CA ALA A 39 -5.71 1.99 -25.67
C ALA A 39 -5.04 3.31 -26.08
N ASN A 40 -5.82 4.37 -26.34
CA ASN A 40 -5.28 5.70 -26.67
C ASN A 40 -4.31 6.22 -25.61
N LYS A 41 -4.62 6.07 -24.32
CA LYS A 41 -3.70 6.44 -23.23
C LYS A 41 -2.38 5.66 -23.26
N VAL A 42 -2.41 4.37 -23.62
CA VAL A 42 -1.19 3.56 -23.79
C VAL A 42 -0.32 4.13 -24.91
N PHE A 43 -0.91 4.53 -26.04
CA PHE A 43 -0.17 5.12 -27.16
C PHE A 43 0.24 6.58 -26.95
N GLN A 44 -0.35 7.28 -25.98
CA GLN A 44 0.07 8.62 -25.53
C GLN A 44 1.17 8.57 -24.45
N SER A 45 1.43 7.40 -23.88
CA SER A 45 2.46 7.22 -22.85
C SER A 45 3.86 7.28 -23.47
N PRO A 46 4.90 7.62 -22.69
CA PRO A 46 6.28 7.56 -23.17
C PRO A 46 6.62 6.18 -23.73
N MET A 47 7.19 6.16 -24.94
CA MET A 47 7.62 4.93 -25.62
C MET A 47 9.13 4.69 -25.39
N PRO A 48 9.58 3.43 -25.26
CA PRO A 48 8.80 2.20 -25.38
C PRO A 48 7.95 1.88 -24.13
N PHE A 49 6.70 1.45 -24.34
CA PHE A 49 5.76 1.14 -23.25
C PHE A 49 5.78 -0.35 -22.89
N SER A 50 5.93 -0.66 -21.59
CA SER A 50 5.98 -2.04 -21.08
C SER A 50 4.59 -2.67 -20.98
N ILE A 51 4.30 -3.66 -21.83
CA ILE A 51 3.04 -4.41 -21.79
C ILE A 51 2.99 -5.41 -20.65
N LYS A 52 4.08 -6.17 -20.45
CA LYS A 52 4.12 -7.23 -19.43
C LYS A 52 5.56 -7.57 -19.04
N LYS A 53 5.77 -7.77 -17.73
CA LYS A 53 7.07 -8.13 -17.12
C LYS A 53 7.02 -9.53 -16.51
N GLY A 54 8.18 -10.15 -16.32
CA GLY A 54 8.30 -11.41 -15.57
C GLY A 54 7.89 -12.67 -16.34
N LEU A 55 7.85 -12.60 -17.67
CA LEU A 55 7.47 -13.72 -18.53
C LEU A 55 8.61 -14.72 -18.72
N ASP A 56 8.28 -15.98 -18.96
CA ASP A 56 9.21 -16.93 -19.58
C ASP A 56 9.43 -16.56 -21.05
N GLU A 57 10.57 -16.98 -21.61
CA GLU A 57 10.97 -16.65 -22.98
C GLU A 57 9.91 -17.06 -24.02
N LYS A 58 9.32 -18.25 -23.87
CA LYS A 58 8.31 -18.77 -24.79
C LYS A 58 7.05 -17.89 -24.77
N THR A 59 6.56 -17.52 -23.59
CA THR A 59 5.43 -16.61 -23.47
C THR A 59 5.77 -15.21 -23.96
N ALA A 60 6.96 -14.67 -23.66
CA ALA A 60 7.39 -13.35 -24.14
C ALA A 60 7.42 -13.28 -25.67
N ASN A 61 7.94 -14.32 -26.32
CA ASN A 61 7.95 -14.44 -27.79
C ASN A 61 6.54 -14.60 -28.38
N ALA A 62 5.64 -15.29 -27.68
CA ALA A 62 4.23 -15.38 -28.09
C ALA A 62 3.53 -14.01 -28.04
N TYR A 63 3.81 -13.20 -27.00
CA TYR A 63 3.33 -11.82 -26.91
C TYR A 63 3.90 -10.95 -28.03
N LYS A 64 5.22 -11.01 -28.28
CA LYS A 64 5.86 -10.30 -29.40
C LYS A 64 5.18 -10.62 -30.72
N LYS A 65 4.96 -11.91 -31.02
CA LYS A 65 4.30 -12.35 -32.26
C LYS A 65 2.86 -11.86 -32.35
N ALA A 66 2.11 -11.87 -31.25
CA ALA A 66 0.75 -11.34 -31.23
C ALA A 66 0.70 -9.83 -31.50
N ILE A 67 1.65 -9.07 -30.96
CA ILE A 67 1.76 -7.62 -31.18
C ILE A 67 2.15 -7.31 -32.62
N VAL A 68 3.14 -8.01 -33.17
CA VAL A 68 3.55 -7.87 -34.56
C VAL A 68 2.42 -8.23 -35.53
N ALA A 69 1.60 -9.24 -35.20
CA ALA A 69 0.43 -9.60 -36.00
C ALA A 69 -0.66 -8.50 -36.04
N MET A 70 -0.65 -7.57 -35.09
CA MET A 70 -1.54 -6.39 -35.07
C MET A 70 -0.93 -5.19 -35.82
N GLY A 71 0.23 -5.34 -36.45
CA GLY A 71 0.91 -4.28 -37.17
C GLY A 71 1.74 -3.35 -36.28
N LEU A 72 2.09 -3.76 -35.06
CA LEU A 72 2.90 -2.97 -34.11
C LEU A 72 4.28 -3.56 -33.90
N GLU A 73 5.29 -2.72 -33.75
CA GLU A 73 6.64 -3.17 -33.43
C GLU A 73 6.79 -3.46 -31.93
N ALA A 74 7.40 -4.61 -31.61
CA ALA A 74 7.57 -5.09 -30.25
C ALA A 74 9.00 -5.56 -29.96
N ILE A 75 9.50 -5.20 -28.78
CA ILE A 75 10.83 -5.56 -28.29
C ILE A 75 10.68 -6.49 -27.09
N VAL A 76 11.53 -7.52 -27.02
CA VAL A 76 11.62 -8.42 -25.87
C VAL A 76 13.01 -8.26 -25.28
N GLU A 77 13.07 -7.93 -23.99
CA GLU A 77 14.33 -7.78 -23.27
C GLU A 77 14.37 -8.71 -22.05
N PRO A 78 15.55 -9.24 -21.69
CA PRO A 78 15.71 -9.89 -20.40
C PRO A 78 15.51 -8.87 -19.29
N LEU A 79 14.68 -9.22 -18.31
CA LEU A 79 14.51 -8.45 -17.09
C LEU A 79 15.84 -8.50 -16.34
N LYS A 80 16.66 -7.45 -16.48
CA LYS A 80 17.86 -7.28 -15.66
C LYS A 80 17.40 -7.45 -14.22
N LYS A 81 17.83 -8.53 -13.56
CA LYS A 81 17.66 -8.66 -12.12
C LYS A 81 18.35 -7.41 -11.57
N SER A 82 17.57 -6.46 -11.07
CA SER A 82 18.07 -5.60 -10.01
C SER A 82 18.56 -6.60 -8.99
N ILE A 83 19.88 -6.77 -8.92
CA ILE A 83 20.48 -7.45 -7.80
C ILE A 83 20.09 -6.51 -6.67
N ASP A 84 19.00 -6.87 -5.97
CA ASP A 84 18.74 -6.37 -4.64
C ASP A 84 19.96 -6.80 -3.84
N VAL A 85 21.00 -5.96 -3.90
CA VAL A 85 22.06 -5.94 -2.92
C VAL A 85 21.30 -5.52 -1.67
N LYS A 86 20.75 -6.52 -0.97
CA LYS A 86 20.37 -6.40 0.43
C LYS A 86 21.55 -5.71 1.08
N LYS A 87 21.42 -4.40 1.34
CA LYS A 87 22.39 -3.70 2.17
C LYS A 87 22.50 -4.57 3.42
N PRO A 88 23.69 -5.09 3.76
CA PRO A 88 23.85 -5.79 5.01
C PRO A 88 23.33 -4.84 6.08
N LYS A 89 22.37 -5.36 6.86
CA LYS A 89 21.77 -4.65 7.98
C LYS A 89 22.94 -4.33 8.91
N ILE A 90 23.46 -3.10 8.83
CA ILE A 90 24.42 -2.59 9.79
C ILE A 90 23.57 -2.44 11.05
N ASP A 91 23.66 -3.43 11.93
CA ASP A 91 23.14 -3.31 13.28
C ASP A 91 23.82 -2.06 13.87
N ALA A 92 23.02 -1.02 14.06
CA ALA A 92 23.45 0.19 14.72
C ALA A 92 23.94 -0.20 16.12
N MET A 93 25.26 -0.27 16.27
CA MET A 93 25.90 -0.31 17.57
C MET A 93 25.44 0.92 18.34
N THR A 94 24.75 0.65 19.45
CA THR A 94 24.37 1.57 20.49
C THR A 94 25.58 2.42 20.89
N LEU A 95 25.54 3.71 20.56
CA LEU A 95 26.49 4.69 21.05
C LEU A 95 26.16 4.97 22.52
N VAL A 96 27.00 4.42 23.41
CA VAL A 96 27.13 4.89 24.79
C VAL A 96 27.81 6.27 24.74
N PRO A 97 27.25 7.32 25.36
CA PRO A 97 27.95 8.60 25.49
C PRO A 97 29.17 8.40 26.38
N ARG A 98 30.37 8.58 25.80
CA ARG A 98 31.63 8.63 26.56
C ARG A 98 31.99 10.10 26.72
N GLU A 99 32.07 10.53 27.98
CA GLU A 99 32.50 11.86 28.39
C GLU A 99 33.89 12.22 27.87
N GLU A 100 34.05 13.54 27.71
CA GLU A 100 35.18 14.29 27.20
C GLU A 100 36.55 13.78 27.66
N GLN A 101 37.47 13.62 26.71
CA GLN A 101 38.88 13.91 26.94
C GLN A 101 39.55 14.35 25.64
N ALA A 102 40.39 15.38 25.81
CA ALA A 102 40.91 16.28 24.80
C ALA A 102 42.07 15.70 23.98
N GLU A 103 42.25 16.35 22.80
CA GLU A 103 43.46 16.48 21.98
C GLU A 103 44.03 15.23 21.28
N THR A 104 44.06 15.26 19.93
CA THR A 104 45.29 15.27 19.09
C THR A 104 45.01 14.93 17.60
N SER A 105 45.09 15.96 16.74
CA SER A 105 45.67 16.06 15.37
C SER A 105 45.51 14.97 14.24
N VAL A 106 44.83 15.39 13.14
CA VAL A 106 45.04 15.21 11.66
C VAL A 106 45.00 13.79 10.98
N PRO A 107 44.95 13.67 9.61
CA PRO A 107 43.75 13.45 8.78
C PRO A 107 43.72 12.09 8.02
N SER A 108 42.56 11.66 7.51
CA SER A 108 42.53 10.74 6.35
C SER A 108 41.18 10.72 5.61
N THR A 109 41.21 11.24 4.39
CA THR A 109 40.66 10.69 3.14
C THR A 109 39.51 9.67 3.22
N GLY A 110 38.29 10.14 2.96
CA GLY A 110 37.15 9.31 2.57
C GLY A 110 36.81 9.55 1.09
N GLU A 111 37.23 8.63 0.23
CA GLU A 111 36.88 8.61 -1.19
C GLU A 111 35.36 8.50 -1.38
N THR A 112 34.76 9.54 -1.94
CA THR A 112 33.38 9.51 -2.43
C THR A 112 33.40 8.89 -3.83
N LYS A 113 32.98 7.63 -3.96
CA LYS A 113 32.83 6.99 -5.28
C LYS A 113 31.59 7.55 -5.98
N SER A 114 31.80 8.59 -6.77
CA SER A 114 30.87 9.08 -7.78
C SER A 114 30.81 8.08 -8.93
N TYR A 115 29.62 7.57 -9.23
CA TYR A 115 29.37 6.76 -10.44
C TYR A 115 29.10 7.70 -11.62
N ALA A 116 30.10 8.48 -12.02
CA ALA A 116 30.09 9.15 -13.31
C ALA A 116 30.53 8.11 -14.36
N THR A 117 29.59 7.63 -15.17
CA THR A 117 29.93 6.87 -16.39
C THR A 117 30.56 7.84 -17.38
N VAL A 118 31.89 7.81 -17.48
CA VAL A 118 32.64 8.53 -18.52
C VAL A 118 32.33 7.83 -19.85
N VAL A 119 31.50 8.47 -20.67
CA VAL A 119 31.32 8.09 -22.07
C VAL A 119 32.54 8.61 -22.82
N GLU A 120 33.30 7.68 -23.41
CA GLU A 120 34.48 7.98 -24.22
C GLU A 120 34.07 8.80 -25.45
N MET A 121 34.50 10.06 -25.52
CA MET A 121 34.27 10.91 -26.70
C MET A 121 35.15 10.42 -27.85
N LYS A 122 34.50 9.85 -28.86
CA LYS A 122 35.12 9.57 -30.15
C LYS A 122 35.27 10.88 -30.91
N GLU A 123 36.50 11.38 -31.04
CA GLU A 123 36.83 12.53 -31.86
C GLU A 123 36.37 12.30 -33.31
N THR A 124 35.33 13.02 -33.72
CA THR A 124 34.98 13.20 -35.12
C THR A 124 35.07 14.69 -35.41
N SER A 125 36.02 15.00 -36.28
CA SER A 125 36.28 16.25 -36.99
C SER A 125 35.31 17.41 -36.73
N GLY A 126 35.77 18.38 -35.92
CA GLY A 126 35.71 19.79 -36.31
C GLY A 126 34.42 20.59 -36.09
N VAL A 127 33.45 20.12 -35.31
CA VAL A 127 32.36 20.98 -34.81
C VAL A 127 32.07 20.64 -33.35
N ASN A 128 32.41 21.56 -32.45
CA ASN A 128 32.17 21.45 -31.01
C ASN A 128 30.70 21.79 -30.72
N LEU A 129 29.81 20.81 -30.93
CA LEU A 129 28.40 20.89 -30.55
C LEU A 129 28.27 20.26 -29.16
N GLU A 130 28.25 21.11 -28.13
CA GLU A 130 27.87 20.73 -26.77
C GLU A 130 26.37 20.43 -26.77
N VAL A 131 26.01 19.19 -27.09
CA VAL A 131 24.62 18.71 -26.95
C VAL A 131 24.39 18.50 -25.46
N VAL A 132 23.95 19.55 -24.78
CA VAL A 132 23.39 19.48 -23.43
C VAL A 132 22.12 18.64 -23.53
N TYR A 133 22.24 17.35 -23.24
CA TYR A 133 21.08 16.52 -22.98
C TYR A 133 20.52 16.95 -21.63
N GLU A 134 19.55 17.87 -21.64
CA GLU A 134 18.61 17.98 -20.53
C GLU A 134 17.91 16.62 -20.47
N ALA A 135 18.33 15.77 -19.52
CA ALA A 135 17.59 14.56 -19.21
C ALA A 135 16.16 15.03 -18.92
N PRO A 136 15.15 14.55 -19.68
CA PRO A 136 13.78 14.94 -19.40
C PRO A 136 13.56 14.62 -17.92
N GLU A 137 13.15 15.63 -17.14
CA GLU A 137 12.73 15.43 -15.77
C GLU A 137 11.58 14.42 -15.84
N SER A 138 11.91 13.13 -15.74
CA SER A 138 10.94 12.09 -15.55
C SER A 138 10.48 12.26 -14.12
N THR A 139 9.63 13.25 -13.90
CA THR A 139 8.62 13.18 -12.87
C THR A 139 7.85 11.91 -13.23
N LEU A 140 8.30 10.78 -12.70
CA LEU A 140 7.48 9.61 -12.49
C LEU A 140 6.20 10.20 -11.92
N SER A 141 5.18 10.32 -12.75
CA SER A 141 3.87 10.74 -12.30
C SER A 141 3.60 9.85 -11.11
N ASP A 142 3.46 10.46 -9.94
CA ASP A 142 3.00 9.77 -8.74
C ASP A 142 1.67 9.16 -9.15
N ASP A 143 1.71 7.95 -9.71
CA ASP A 143 0.56 7.13 -10.01
C ASP A 143 -0.06 6.96 -8.64
N GLU A 144 -1.06 7.79 -8.36
CA GLU A 144 -1.62 7.95 -7.02
C GLU A 144 -1.88 6.54 -6.50
N LEU A 145 -1.05 6.08 -5.56
CA LEU A 145 -1.15 4.74 -5.01
C LEU A 145 -2.54 4.64 -4.40
N THR A 146 -3.48 4.08 -5.16
CA THR A 146 -4.88 4.03 -4.74
C THR A 146 -4.98 2.97 -3.66
N ILE A 147 -5.75 3.28 -2.62
CA ILE A 147 -5.91 2.39 -1.48
C ILE A 147 -6.50 1.05 -1.94
N GLY A 148 -5.69 -0.01 -1.84
CA GLY A 148 -6.04 -1.33 -2.36
C GLY A 148 -7.23 -1.99 -1.64
N GLY A 149 -7.94 -2.88 -2.34
CA GLY A 149 -9.27 -3.41 -1.97
C GLY A 149 -9.48 -3.84 -0.51
N TRP A 150 -8.61 -4.68 0.07
CA TRP A 150 -8.79 -5.15 1.45
C TRP A 150 -8.61 -4.05 2.51
N LEU A 151 -7.73 -3.09 2.25
CA LEU A 151 -7.52 -1.93 3.13
C LEU A 151 -8.73 -0.99 3.06
N ARG A 152 -9.29 -0.81 1.86
CA ARG A 152 -10.56 -0.09 1.68
C ARG A 152 -11.73 -0.81 2.38
N PHE A 153 -11.79 -2.13 2.29
CA PHE A 153 -12.82 -2.92 2.98
C PHE A 153 -12.72 -2.74 4.50
N PHE A 154 -11.51 -2.79 5.06
CA PHE A 154 -11.27 -2.51 6.48
C PHE A 154 -11.78 -1.12 6.89
N GLN A 155 -11.44 -0.09 6.10
CA GLN A 155 -11.90 1.28 6.34
C GLN A 155 -13.43 1.37 6.30
N VAL A 156 -14.07 0.74 5.31
CA VAL A 156 -15.54 0.71 5.17
C VAL A 156 -16.19 0.04 6.39
N LEU A 157 -15.63 -1.06 6.90
CA LEU A 157 -16.16 -1.71 8.12
C LEU A 157 -16.15 -0.77 9.33
N HIS A 158 -15.08 -0.01 9.53
CA HIS A 158 -15.02 0.98 10.61
C HIS A 158 -15.98 2.14 10.39
N ILE A 159 -16.14 2.63 9.16
CA ILE A 159 -17.13 3.69 8.84
C ILE A 159 -18.56 3.19 9.13
N ILE A 160 -18.87 1.95 8.75
CA ILE A 160 -20.16 1.32 9.06
C ILE A 160 -20.37 1.26 10.58
N SER A 161 -19.35 0.82 11.33
CA SER A 161 -19.41 0.78 12.80
C SER A 161 -19.65 2.15 13.43
N ILE A 162 -18.95 3.19 12.96
CA ILE A 162 -19.15 4.58 13.40
C ILE A 162 -20.58 5.03 13.11
N THR A 163 -21.10 4.73 11.92
CA THR A 163 -22.44 5.13 11.50
C THR A 163 -23.51 4.46 12.37
N PHE A 164 -23.43 3.13 12.54
CA PHE A 164 -24.39 2.40 13.37
C PHE A 164 -24.32 2.83 14.83
N GLY A 165 -23.12 2.95 15.42
CA GLY A 165 -23.01 3.36 16.81
C GLY A 165 -23.38 4.82 17.03
N GLY A 166 -23.18 5.70 16.05
CA GLY A 166 -23.70 7.06 16.08
C GLY A 166 -25.23 7.10 16.12
N VAL A 167 -25.90 6.28 15.30
CA VAL A 167 -27.37 6.17 15.32
C VAL A 167 -27.88 5.65 16.66
N VAL A 168 -27.26 4.59 17.20
CA VAL A 168 -27.62 4.04 18.53
C VAL A 168 -27.41 5.08 19.62
N PHE A 169 -26.27 5.80 19.60
CA PHE A 169 -25.98 6.84 20.57
C PHE A 169 -27.00 7.98 20.53
N LEU A 170 -27.43 8.41 19.33
CA LEU A 170 -28.48 9.41 19.16
C LEU A 170 -29.83 8.91 19.67
N GLY A 171 -30.20 7.65 19.40
CA GLY A 171 -31.43 7.05 19.90
C GLY A 171 -31.48 7.01 21.43
N VAL A 172 -30.40 6.53 22.06
CA VAL A 172 -30.26 6.52 23.52
C VAL A 172 -30.33 7.94 24.09
N SER A 173 -29.63 8.89 23.47
CA SER A 173 -29.64 10.30 23.92
C SER A 173 -31.05 10.90 23.84
N ALA A 174 -31.80 10.60 22.79
CA ALA A 174 -33.18 11.06 22.65
C ALA A 174 -34.09 10.49 23.74
N MET A 175 -33.98 9.19 24.05
CA MET A 175 -34.75 8.56 25.14
C MET A 175 -34.45 9.20 26.51
N VAL A 176 -33.18 9.53 26.77
CA VAL A 176 -32.77 10.24 27.99
C VAL A 176 -33.39 11.63 28.06
N ILE A 177 -33.39 12.39 26.96
CA ILE A 177 -33.94 13.75 26.92
C ILE A 177 -35.46 13.75 27.08
N LEU A 178 -36.15 12.77 26.51
CA LEU A 178 -37.61 12.65 26.61
C LEU A 178 -38.08 12.16 27.99
N GLY A 179 -37.16 11.71 28.85
CA GLY A 179 -37.48 11.28 30.22
C GLY A 179 -38.24 9.96 30.28
N GLU A 180 -38.16 9.14 29.24
CA GLU A 180 -38.87 7.86 29.13
C GLU A 180 -38.16 6.71 29.87
N ILE A 181 -36.99 6.94 30.46
CA ILE A 181 -36.14 5.90 31.03
C ILE A 181 -36.40 5.75 32.52
N GLU A 182 -36.80 4.55 32.92
CA GLU A 182 -36.89 4.19 34.34
C GLU A 182 -35.49 4.03 34.97
N GLN A 183 -35.37 4.23 36.29
CA GLN A 183 -34.07 4.17 36.97
C GLN A 183 -33.37 2.81 36.81
N GLN A 184 -34.13 1.72 36.69
CA GLN A 184 -33.60 0.37 36.45
C GLN A 184 -33.03 0.23 35.03
N GLU A 185 -33.65 0.87 34.03
CA GLU A 185 -33.19 0.87 32.64
C GLU A 185 -31.94 1.74 32.45
N LEU A 186 -31.78 2.78 33.27
CA LEU A 186 -30.61 3.67 33.22
C LEU A 186 -29.29 2.92 33.42
N ILE A 187 -29.25 1.90 34.29
CA ILE A 187 -28.05 1.07 34.52
C ILE A 187 -27.71 0.28 33.25
N GLY A 188 -28.70 -0.32 32.60
CA GLY A 188 -28.52 -1.03 31.34
C GLY A 188 -28.03 -0.12 30.21
N ILE A 189 -28.54 1.11 30.15
CA ILE A 189 -28.11 2.11 29.17
C ILE A 189 -26.67 2.56 29.41
N LEU A 190 -26.30 2.84 30.66
CA LEU A 190 -24.92 3.19 31.01
C LEU A 190 -23.95 2.04 30.68
N TRP A 191 -24.37 0.80 30.92
CA TRP A 191 -23.60 -0.38 30.53
C TRP A 191 -23.42 -0.46 29.01
N LEU A 192 -24.50 -0.33 28.24
CA LEU A 192 -24.46 -0.31 26.78
C LEU A 192 -23.51 0.77 26.24
N LEU A 193 -23.57 1.98 26.80
CA LEU A 193 -22.67 3.07 26.44
C LEU A 193 -21.22 2.76 26.80
N ALA A 194 -20.97 2.18 27.98
CA ALA A 194 -19.61 1.79 28.40
C ALA A 194 -19.01 0.70 27.49
N GLU A 195 -19.83 -0.21 26.97
CA GLU A 195 -19.41 -1.23 26.01
C GLU A 195 -19.16 -0.64 24.61
N MET A 196 -20.05 0.23 24.12
CA MET A 196 -19.99 0.76 22.76
C MET A 196 -18.99 1.90 22.55
N LEU A 197 -18.84 2.79 23.52
CA LEU A 197 -18.09 4.03 23.36
C LEU A 197 -16.60 3.80 23.07
N PRO A 198 -15.89 2.87 23.74
CA PRO A 198 -14.53 2.55 23.37
C PRO A 198 -14.39 2.01 21.94
N ALA A 199 -15.33 1.17 21.49
CA ALA A 199 -15.31 0.62 20.13
C ALA A 199 -15.50 1.72 19.07
N LEU A 200 -16.36 2.71 19.35
CA LEU A 200 -16.56 3.88 18.50
C LEU A 200 -15.32 4.76 18.42
N VAL A 201 -14.74 5.10 19.58
CA VAL A 201 -13.51 5.91 19.65
C VAL A 201 -12.37 5.24 18.87
N LEU A 202 -12.17 3.93 19.08
CA LEU A 202 -11.14 3.18 18.36
C LEU A 202 -11.41 3.13 16.85
N SER A 203 -12.67 3.04 16.43
CA SER A 203 -13.03 3.07 15.02
C SER A 203 -12.71 4.42 14.37
N VAL A 204 -13.04 5.53 15.04
CA VAL A 204 -12.69 6.88 14.56
C VAL A 204 -11.18 7.06 14.47
N LEU A 205 -10.43 6.66 15.50
CA LEU A 205 -8.97 6.73 15.51
C LEU A 205 -8.36 5.87 14.40
N THR A 206 -8.92 4.68 14.15
CA THR A 206 -8.47 3.77 13.09
C THR A 206 -8.70 4.36 11.70
N VAL A 207 -9.88 4.94 11.42
CA VAL A 207 -10.14 5.59 10.12
C VAL A 207 -9.22 6.81 9.92
N ARG A 208 -9.01 7.60 10.98
CA ARG A 208 -8.12 8.77 10.93
C ARG A 208 -6.68 8.37 10.63
N ILE A 209 -6.16 7.34 11.28
CA ILE A 209 -4.78 6.90 11.06
C ILE A 209 -4.58 6.22 9.70
N LEU A 210 -5.55 5.46 9.21
CA LEU A 210 -5.47 4.83 7.88
C LEU A 210 -5.37 5.84 6.74
N SER A 211 -5.81 7.08 6.99
CA SER A 211 -5.72 8.16 6.02
C SER A 211 -4.32 8.78 5.96
N ALA A 212 -3.48 8.57 6.98
CA ALA A 212 -2.09 9.01 6.97
C ALA A 212 -1.23 8.03 6.16
N ARG A 213 -0.33 8.53 5.30
CA ARG A 213 0.64 7.71 4.56
C ARG A 213 1.98 7.70 5.29
N GLU A 214 2.00 7.06 6.46
CA GLU A 214 3.21 6.92 7.28
C GLU A 214 3.58 5.44 7.43
N GLU A 215 4.88 5.14 7.49
CA GLU A 215 5.40 3.77 7.63
C GLU A 215 4.95 3.08 8.95
N ASP A 216 4.65 3.86 9.99
CA ASP A 216 4.25 3.36 11.30
C ASP A 216 2.74 3.01 11.40
N VAL A 217 1.93 3.36 10.39
CA VAL A 217 0.48 3.13 10.42
C VAL A 217 0.11 1.66 10.67
N PRO A 218 0.71 0.65 9.99
CA PRO A 218 0.39 -0.75 10.25
C PRO A 218 0.65 -1.17 11.70
N HIS A 219 1.70 -0.64 12.32
CA HIS A 219 2.03 -0.92 13.71
C HIS A 219 0.98 -0.31 14.65
N ARG A 220 0.68 0.97 14.48
CA ARG A 220 -0.34 1.68 15.28
C ARG A 220 -1.74 1.08 15.14
N VAL A 221 -2.15 0.69 13.93
CA VAL A 221 -3.41 -0.05 13.72
C VAL A 221 -3.39 -1.39 14.47
N SER A 222 -2.27 -2.13 14.46
CA SER A 222 -2.15 -3.35 15.26
C SER A 222 -2.26 -3.09 16.76
N VAL A 223 -1.73 -1.98 17.27
CA VAL A 223 -1.89 -1.57 18.67
C VAL A 223 -3.37 -1.29 18.98
N TYR A 224 -4.09 -0.55 18.14
CA TYR A 224 -5.52 -0.29 18.32
C TYR A 224 -6.37 -1.57 18.29
N LEU A 225 -6.05 -2.52 17.42
CA LEU A 225 -6.71 -3.82 17.39
C LEU A 225 -6.49 -4.60 18.71
N LYS A 226 -5.28 -4.56 19.29
CA LYS A 226 -5.00 -5.19 20.59
C LYS A 226 -5.75 -4.51 21.73
N ILE A 227 -5.75 -3.18 21.75
CA ILE A 227 -6.50 -2.40 22.76
C ILE A 227 -7.98 -2.72 22.64
N GLY A 228 -8.54 -2.74 21.42
CA GLY A 228 -9.93 -3.09 21.17
C GLY A 228 -10.30 -4.48 21.67
N LEU A 229 -9.44 -5.48 21.43
CA LEU A 229 -9.64 -6.82 21.99
C LEU A 229 -9.58 -6.83 23.52
N GLY A 230 -8.64 -6.09 24.11
CA GLY A 230 -8.52 -5.94 25.57
C GLY A 230 -9.78 -5.34 26.18
N VAL A 231 -10.28 -4.23 25.60
CA VAL A 231 -11.52 -3.58 26.06
C VAL A 231 -12.72 -4.50 25.90
N ALA A 232 -12.86 -5.19 24.77
CA ALA A 232 -13.94 -6.15 24.56
C ALA A 232 -13.88 -7.30 25.59
N SER A 233 -12.68 -7.73 25.99
CA SER A 233 -12.50 -8.75 27.02
C SER A 233 -12.95 -8.26 28.40
N VAL A 234 -12.59 -7.03 28.76
CA VAL A 234 -13.01 -6.40 30.02
C VAL A 234 -14.52 -6.20 30.04
N ALA A 235 -15.10 -5.70 28.95
CA ALA A 235 -16.56 -5.55 28.81
C ALA A 235 -17.27 -6.91 28.93
N PHE A 236 -16.77 -7.96 28.27
CA PHE A 236 -17.35 -9.30 28.37
C PHE A 236 -17.37 -9.84 29.80
N ILE A 237 -16.25 -9.72 30.53
CA ILE A 237 -16.15 -10.18 31.92
C ILE A 237 -17.03 -9.33 32.84
N GLY A 238 -16.98 -7.99 32.69
CA GLY A 238 -17.79 -7.06 33.48
C GLY A 238 -19.29 -7.27 33.27
N GLY A 239 -19.72 -7.42 32.02
CA GLY A 239 -21.11 -7.67 31.66
C GLY A 239 -21.58 -9.04 32.14
N GLY A 240 -20.71 -10.06 32.08
CA GLY A 240 -20.98 -11.36 32.65
C GLY A 240 -21.17 -11.32 34.17
N ALA A 241 -20.38 -10.53 34.88
CA ALA A 241 -20.54 -10.31 36.31
C ALA A 241 -21.85 -9.56 36.63
N LEU A 242 -22.16 -8.48 35.91
CA LEU A 242 -23.40 -7.73 36.09
C LEU A 242 -24.64 -8.58 35.82
N PHE A 243 -24.60 -9.39 34.77
CA PHE A 243 -25.66 -10.36 34.45
C PHE A 243 -25.80 -11.42 35.55
N TYR A 244 -24.70 -11.94 36.09
CA TYR A 244 -24.73 -12.94 37.16
C TYR A 244 -25.35 -12.44 38.47
N TYR A 245 -25.24 -11.14 38.76
CA TYR A 245 -25.84 -10.50 39.93
C TYR A 245 -27.22 -9.87 39.66
N ASP A 246 -27.85 -10.19 38.52
CA ASP A 246 -29.16 -9.66 38.09
C ASP A 246 -29.24 -8.12 37.99
N PHE A 247 -28.11 -7.44 37.79
CA PHE A 247 -28.09 -5.99 37.51
C PHE A 247 -28.48 -5.66 36.08
N VAL A 248 -28.26 -6.59 35.14
CA VAL A 248 -28.58 -6.45 33.72
C VAL A 248 -29.32 -7.71 33.28
N SER A 249 -30.42 -7.53 32.55
CA SER A 249 -31.26 -8.63 32.05
C SER A 249 -30.68 -9.29 30.80
N GLU A 250 -29.87 -8.56 30.03
CA GLU A 250 -29.26 -9.05 28.80
C GLU A 250 -27.92 -9.74 29.06
N LYS A 251 -27.74 -10.90 28.41
CA LYS A 251 -26.47 -11.64 28.46
C LYS A 251 -25.41 -10.88 27.65
N PRO A 252 -24.16 -10.78 28.13
CA PRO A 252 -23.09 -10.13 27.38
C PRO A 252 -22.89 -10.76 26.00
N THR A 253 -22.55 -9.91 25.03
CA THR A 253 -22.26 -10.33 23.66
C THR A 253 -21.07 -11.28 23.61
N SER A 254 -21.10 -12.27 22.70
CA SER A 254 -19.99 -13.22 22.59
C SER A 254 -18.72 -12.56 22.08
N ILE A 255 -17.60 -12.76 22.79
CA ILE A 255 -16.28 -12.25 22.41
C ILE A 255 -15.69 -12.90 21.15
N LEU A 256 -16.28 -14.01 20.69
CA LEU A 256 -15.75 -14.79 19.56
C LEU A 256 -15.62 -13.95 18.28
N GLY A 257 -16.59 -13.07 18.02
CA GLY A 257 -16.54 -12.16 16.87
C GLY A 257 -15.33 -11.23 16.92
N SER A 258 -15.06 -10.63 18.09
CA SER A 258 -13.92 -9.76 18.33
C SER A 258 -12.58 -10.47 18.17
N LEU A 259 -12.49 -11.73 18.60
CA LEU A 259 -11.29 -12.57 18.42
C LEU A 259 -11.01 -12.87 16.95
N ILE A 260 -12.04 -13.26 16.20
CA ILE A 260 -11.93 -13.54 14.75
C ILE A 260 -11.51 -12.27 14.01
N PHE A 261 -12.18 -11.14 14.29
CA PHE A 261 -11.87 -9.85 13.71
C PHE A 261 -10.41 -9.46 13.99
N TYR A 262 -9.98 -9.53 15.26
CA TYR A 262 -8.60 -9.25 15.67
C TYR A 262 -7.58 -10.12 14.91
N TYR A 263 -7.82 -11.43 14.82
CA TYR A 263 -6.88 -12.36 14.19
C TYR A 263 -6.73 -12.10 12.69
N ILE A 264 -7.85 -11.91 11.98
CA ILE A 264 -7.87 -11.65 10.54
C ILE A 264 -7.09 -10.36 10.25
N TRP A 265 -7.44 -9.27 10.93
CA TRP A 265 -6.88 -7.96 10.61
C TRP A 265 -5.43 -7.82 11.07
N THR A 266 -5.07 -8.33 12.25
CA THR A 266 -3.67 -8.34 12.69
C THR A 266 -2.80 -9.16 11.74
N SER A 267 -3.30 -10.30 11.26
CA SER A 267 -2.59 -11.12 10.26
C SER A 267 -2.46 -10.38 8.93
N TYR A 268 -3.52 -9.69 8.49
CA TYR A 268 -3.52 -8.90 7.26
C TYR A 268 -2.48 -7.78 7.31
N PHE A 269 -2.51 -6.91 8.33
CA PHE A 269 -1.55 -5.80 8.47
C PHE A 269 -0.11 -6.28 8.64
N LYS A 270 0.12 -7.44 9.29
CA LYS A 270 1.46 -8.00 9.49
C LYS A 270 2.05 -8.63 8.21
N LYS A 271 1.23 -9.34 7.42
CA LYS A 271 1.71 -10.19 6.31
C LYS A 271 1.48 -9.60 4.92
N SER A 272 0.56 -8.65 4.76
CA SER A 272 0.18 -8.14 3.43
C SER A 272 1.30 -7.29 2.81
N VAL A 273 1.85 -7.77 1.69
CA VAL A 273 2.85 -7.04 0.89
C VAL A 273 2.27 -5.70 0.40
N ARG A 274 1.02 -5.71 -0.07
CA ARG A 274 0.34 -4.51 -0.57
C ARG A 274 0.16 -3.43 0.49
N VAL A 275 -0.09 -3.83 1.74
CA VAL A 275 -0.19 -2.87 2.86
C VAL A 275 1.18 -2.24 3.12
N LYS A 276 2.24 -3.05 3.13
CA LYS A 276 3.61 -2.54 3.30
C LYS A 276 4.05 -1.63 2.16
N GLU A 277 3.72 -1.98 0.92
CA GLU A 277 3.97 -1.14 -0.25
C GLU A 277 3.20 0.19 -0.17
N TYR A 278 1.91 0.15 0.20
CA TYR A 278 1.07 1.35 0.31
C TYR A 278 1.59 2.35 1.37
N TYR A 279 2.11 1.85 2.49
CA TYR A 279 2.65 2.68 3.57
C TYR A 279 4.16 2.92 3.48
N GLY A 280 4.84 2.49 2.41
CA GLY A 280 6.28 2.74 2.23
C GLY A 280 7.24 1.85 3.03
N VAL A 281 6.73 0.85 3.77
CA VAL A 281 7.54 -0.03 4.65
C VAL A 281 8.58 -0.88 3.89
N ASN A 282 8.43 -1.03 2.57
CA ASN A 282 9.36 -1.76 1.71
C ASN A 282 10.26 -0.84 0.85
N ALA A 283 10.23 0.48 1.06
CA ALA A 283 10.97 1.43 0.22
C ALA A 283 12.47 1.59 0.58
N THR A 284 12.94 0.89 1.62
CA THR A 284 14.34 0.90 2.12
C THR A 284 15.01 -0.45 1.96
#